data_AF-A0A285TWR4-F1
#
_entry.id   AF-A0A285TWR4-F1
#
_cell.length_a   1.000
_cell.length_b   1.000
_cell.length_c   1.000
_cell.angle_alpha   90.00
_cell.angle_beta   90.00
_cell.angle_gamma   90.00
#
_symmetry.space_group_name_H-M   'P 1'
#
loop_
_entity.id
_entity.type
_entity.pdbx_description
1 polymer ?
#
loop_
_entity_poly.entity_id
_entity_poly.type
_entity_poly.pdbx_seq_one_letter_code
_entity_poly.pdbx_strand_id
1 'polypeptide(L)'
;MSEDDENVVSITLEAENEIKKLMAAHPGCVGIRLGVSSKGCSGKSYTFEPISELGPFDEVVDANGAVVAVEPLNQIALWGTQIGWGEDMFSSGFTFTNPNETGRCGCGESFTTG
;
A
#
# COMPACT_ATOMS: atom_id res chain seq x y z
N MET A 1 -22.52 1.94 -12.23
CA MET A 1 -21.98 2.37 -10.94
C MET A 1 -20.97 1.30 -10.62
N SER A 2 -19.69 1.61 -10.80
CA SER A 2 -18.63 0.63 -10.56
C SER A 2 -18.35 0.64 -9.05
N GLU A 3 -18.28 -0.54 -8.45
CA GLU A 3 -17.93 -0.75 -7.03
C GLU A 3 -16.50 -0.28 -6.70
N ASP A 4 -15.73 0.16 -7.70
CA ASP A 4 -14.35 0.65 -7.58
C ASP A 4 -14.22 2.11 -7.07
N ASP A 5 -15.29 2.91 -7.08
CA ASP A 5 -15.24 4.35 -6.74
C ASP A 5 -15.42 4.67 -5.24
N GLU A 6 -15.72 3.68 -4.39
CA GLU A 6 -16.00 3.88 -2.95
C GLU A 6 -14.86 3.46 -2.01
N ASN A 7 -13.73 2.97 -2.53
CA ASN A 7 -12.67 2.39 -1.71
C ASN A 7 -11.64 3.43 -1.25
N VAL A 8 -11.17 3.30 0.01
CA VAL A 8 -10.15 4.20 0.59
C VAL A 8 -8.81 4.13 -0.16
N VAL A 9 -8.52 2.98 -0.76
CA VAL A 9 -7.34 2.75 -1.60
C VAL A 9 -7.72 1.96 -2.85
N SER A 10 -6.95 2.14 -3.92
CA SER A 10 -7.09 1.37 -5.17
C SER A 10 -5.88 0.46 -5.35
N ILE A 11 -6.08 -0.70 -5.97
CA ILE A 11 -5.02 -1.71 -6.17
C ILE A 11 -4.85 -1.94 -7.68
N THR A 12 -3.62 -1.93 -8.19
CA THR A 12 -3.36 -2.27 -9.59
C THR A 12 -3.33 -3.78 -9.81
N LEU A 13 -3.57 -4.22 -11.05
CA LEU A 13 -3.53 -5.64 -11.44
C LEU A 13 -2.23 -6.35 -11.03
N GLU A 14 -1.09 -5.66 -11.12
CA GLU A 14 0.21 -6.21 -10.72
C GLU A 14 0.29 -6.41 -9.20
N ALA A 15 -0.17 -5.42 -8.44
CA ALA A 15 -0.23 -5.50 -6.98
C ALA A 15 -1.22 -6.57 -6.49
N GLU A 16 -2.36 -6.74 -7.15
CA GLU A 16 -3.34 -7.79 -6.83
C GLU A 16 -2.69 -9.18 -6.83
N ASN A 17 -1.91 -9.48 -7.88
CA ASN A 17 -1.22 -10.77 -8.00
C ASN A 17 -0.20 -10.97 -6.88
N GLU A 18 0.56 -9.93 -6.56
CA GLU A 18 1.60 -10.04 -5.54
C GLU A 18 1.02 -10.10 -4.12
N ILE A 19 -0.05 -9.35 -3.84
CA ILE A 19 -0.79 -9.46 -2.57
C ILE A 19 -1.31 -10.88 -2.38
N LYS A 20 -1.91 -11.48 -3.42
CA LYS A 20 -2.38 -12.88 -3.35
C LYS A 20 -1.24 -13.85 -3.07
N LYS A 21 -0.09 -13.67 -3.71
CA LYS A 21 1.11 -14.50 -3.43
C LYS A 21 1.59 -14.32 -1.99
N LEU A 22 1.63 -13.08 -1.51
CA LEU A 22 2.01 -12.76 -0.13
C LEU A 22 1.06 -13.42 0.86
N MET A 23 -0.26 -13.26 0.67
CA MET A 23 -1.28 -13.92 1.49
C MET A 23 -1.13 -15.45 1.45
N ALA A 24 -0.91 -16.04 0.27
CA ALA A 24 -0.71 -17.48 0.13
C ALA A 24 0.57 -18.00 0.80
N ALA A 25 1.62 -17.17 0.88
CA ALA A 25 2.85 -17.49 1.58
C ALA A 25 2.69 -17.48 3.11
N HIS A 26 1.66 -16.81 3.63
CA HIS A 26 1.40 -16.68 5.07
C HIS A 26 0.16 -17.50 5.48
N PRO A 27 0.34 -18.71 6.06
CA PRO A 27 -0.79 -19.57 6.42
C PRO A 27 -1.67 -18.91 7.50
N GLY A 28 -2.99 -18.87 7.24
CA GLY A 28 -3.96 -18.21 8.12
C GLY A 28 -4.06 -16.69 7.93
N CYS A 29 -3.41 -16.15 6.90
CA CYS A 29 -3.57 -14.76 6.49
C CYS A 29 -4.95 -14.55 5.87
N VAL A 30 -5.69 -13.57 6.39
CA VAL A 30 -7.02 -13.15 5.88
C VAL A 30 -6.93 -11.91 5.02
N GLY A 31 -5.81 -11.20 5.05
CA GLY A 31 -5.55 -10.00 4.26
C GLY A 31 -4.26 -9.30 4.67
N ILE A 32 -3.98 -8.16 4.05
CA ILE A 32 -2.82 -7.34 4.37
C ILE A 32 -3.27 -6.04 5.01
N ARG A 33 -2.72 -5.69 6.16
CA ARG A 33 -2.95 -4.40 6.79
C ARG A 33 -2.03 -3.34 6.18
N LEU A 34 -2.64 -2.29 5.64
CA LEU A 34 -1.97 -1.10 5.18
C LEU A 34 -2.07 -0.02 6.26
N GLY A 35 -0.91 0.50 6.68
CA GLY A 35 -0.82 1.58 7.64
C GLY A 35 0.24 2.61 7.25
N VAL A 36 0.29 3.70 8.01
CA VAL A 36 1.34 4.70 7.89
C VAL A 36 2.06 4.80 9.23
N SER A 37 3.38 4.59 9.21
CA SER A 37 4.25 4.73 10.37
C SER A 37 5.21 5.90 10.18
N SER A 38 5.58 6.55 11.28
CA SER A 38 6.54 7.65 11.27
C SER A 38 7.95 7.10 11.53
N LYS A 39 8.76 6.89 10.49
CA LYS A 39 10.17 6.54 10.64
C LYS A 39 11.02 7.82 10.73
N GLY A 40 11.45 8.17 11.94
CA GLY A 40 12.48 9.18 12.19
C GLY A 40 12.02 10.64 12.06
N CYS A 41 12.99 11.56 12.01
CA CYS A 41 12.78 13.01 12.21
C CYS A 41 11.86 13.71 11.18
N SER A 42 11.58 13.11 10.01
CA SER A 42 10.68 13.70 9.00
C SER A 42 10.07 12.70 8.00
N GLY A 43 10.20 11.39 8.21
CA GLY A 43 9.79 10.38 7.22
C GLY A 43 8.47 9.68 7.57
N LYS A 44 7.45 9.79 6.72
CA LYS A 44 6.31 8.85 6.72
C LYS A 44 6.72 7.61 5.93
N SER A 45 6.34 6.43 6.41
CA SER A 45 6.59 5.16 5.74
C SER A 45 5.31 4.33 5.75
N TYR A 46 5.03 3.65 4.65
CA TYR A 46 3.91 2.73 4.57
C TYR A 46 4.30 1.41 5.23
N THR A 47 3.38 0.85 6.02
CA THR A 47 3.49 -0.50 6.60
C THR A 47 2.53 -1.42 5.86
N PHE A 48 3.04 -2.59 5.48
CA PHE A 48 2.29 -3.58 4.71
C PHE A 48 2.52 -4.93 5.36
N GLU A 49 1.58 -5.37 6.21
CA GLU A 49 1.78 -6.53 7.09
C GLU A 49 0.63 -7.53 6.95
N PRO A 50 0.92 -8.83 6.76
CA PRO A 50 -0.12 -9.86 6.72
C PRO A 50 -0.82 -9.97 8.08
N ILE A 51 -2.14 -10.02 8.05
CA ILE A 51 -3.00 -10.14 9.23
C ILE A 51 -3.80 -11.43 9.19
N SER A 52 -4.04 -12.00 10.36
CA SER A 52 -4.87 -13.20 10.52
C SER A 52 -6.31 -12.89 10.94
N GLU A 53 -6.63 -11.64 11.28
CA GLU A 53 -7.97 -11.20 11.64
C GLU A 53 -8.20 -9.75 11.23
N LEU A 54 -9.43 -9.44 10.81
CA LEU A 54 -9.86 -8.08 10.46
C LEU A 54 -10.43 -7.37 11.69
N GLY A 55 -10.08 -6.09 11.85
CA GLY A 55 -10.66 -5.26 12.89
C GLY A 55 -12.12 -4.89 12.59
N PRO A 56 -12.94 -4.64 13.63
CA PRO A 56 -14.38 -4.35 13.46
C PRO A 56 -14.67 -3.01 12.75
N PHE A 57 -13.67 -2.15 12.62
CA PHE A 57 -13.77 -0.85 11.95
C PHE A 57 -12.76 -0.71 10.81
N ASP A 58 -12.07 -1.79 10.45
CA ASP A 58 -11.14 -1.75 9.34
C ASP A 58 -11.93 -1.57 8.04
N GLU A 59 -11.44 -0.68 7.18
CA GLU A 59 -11.94 -0.61 5.82
C GLU A 59 -11.31 -1.73 5.02
N VAL A 60 -12.12 -2.57 4.39
CA VAL A 60 -11.66 -3.77 3.68
C VAL A 60 -11.85 -3.59 2.20
N VAL A 61 -10.75 -3.56 1.47
CA VAL A 61 -10.70 -3.51 0.02
C VAL A 61 -10.38 -4.92 -0.49
N ASP A 62 -11.35 -5.57 -1.13
CA ASP A 62 -11.11 -6.82 -1.87
C ASP A 62 -10.97 -6.52 -3.36
N ALA A 63 -9.79 -6.81 -3.91
CA ALA A 63 -9.53 -6.76 -5.34
C ALA A 63 -9.29 -8.18 -5.87
N ASN A 64 -10.38 -8.83 -6.31
CA ASN A 64 -10.37 -10.20 -6.86
C ASN A 64 -9.71 -11.23 -5.91
N GLY A 65 -9.90 -11.10 -4.59
CA GLY A 65 -9.24 -11.94 -3.59
C GLY A 65 -7.88 -11.45 -3.08
N ALA A 66 -7.41 -10.28 -3.54
CA ALA A 66 -6.37 -9.53 -2.85
C ALA A 66 -7.04 -8.65 -1.78
N VAL A 67 -6.94 -9.06 -0.52
CA VAL A 67 -7.61 -8.38 0.59
C VAL A 67 -6.64 -7.41 1.25
N VAL A 68 -6.99 -6.13 1.29
CA VAL A 68 -6.27 -5.09 2.02
C VAL A 68 -7.18 -4.47 3.06
N ALA A 69 -6.71 -4.38 4.30
CA ALA A 69 -7.41 -3.79 5.42
C ALA A 69 -6.73 -2.48 5.84
N VAL A 70 -7.52 -1.44 6.07
CA VAL A 70 -7.03 -0.12 6.50
C VAL A 70 -7.69 0.27 7.82
N GLU A 71 -6.86 0.48 8.84
CA GLU A 71 -7.35 0.90 10.15
C GLU A 71 -7.95 2.33 10.09
N PRO A 72 -8.99 2.63 10.89
CA PRO A 72 -9.70 3.91 10.89
C PRO A 72 -8.78 5.14 10.99
N LEU A 73 -7.73 5.02 11.81
CA LEU A 73 -6.77 6.10 12.04
C LEU A 73 -5.94 6.43 10.80
N ASN A 74 -5.75 5.45 9.91
CA ASN A 74 -4.95 5.57 8.70
C ASN A 74 -5.80 5.86 7.46
N GLN A 75 -7.12 5.64 7.49
CA GLN A 75 -8.02 5.86 6.34
C GLN A 75 -7.88 7.26 5.75
N ILE A 76 -7.89 8.30 6.59
CA ILE A 76 -7.75 9.70 6.13
C ILE A 76 -6.38 9.93 5.47
N ALA A 77 -5.32 9.35 6.04
CA ALA A 77 -3.97 9.51 5.51
C ALA A 77 -3.78 8.74 4.19
N LEU A 78 -4.49 7.63 4.01
CA LEU A 78 -4.38 6.73 2.86
C LEU A 78 -5.43 6.98 1.79
N TRP A 79 -6.40 7.88 2.02
CA TRP A 79 -7.48 8.14 1.09
C TRP A 79 -6.95 8.47 -0.31
N GLY A 80 -7.39 7.69 -1.31
CA GLY A 80 -6.99 7.85 -2.70
C GLY A 80 -5.59 7.32 -3.02
N THR A 81 -4.96 6.60 -2.09
CA THR A 81 -3.67 5.94 -2.34
C THR A 81 -3.87 4.80 -3.31
N GLN A 82 -3.04 4.78 -4.35
CA GLN A 82 -2.95 3.66 -5.27
C GLN A 82 -1.79 2.75 -4.87
N ILE A 83 -2.10 1.48 -4.64
CA ILE A 83 -1.16 0.40 -4.36
C ILE A 83 -0.78 -0.25 -5.69
N GLY A 84 0.48 -0.12 -6.05
CA GLY A 84 1.10 -0.74 -7.21
C GLY A 84 2.17 -1.74 -6.82
N TRP A 85 2.71 -2.41 -7.83
CA TRP A 85 3.90 -3.24 -7.73
C TRP A 85 4.88 -2.76 -8.79
N GLY A 86 6.12 -2.52 -8.39
CA GLY A 86 7.18 -2.08 -9.28
C GLY A 86 8.35 -3.05 -9.21
N GLU A 87 8.78 -3.54 -10.37
CA GLU A 87 9.99 -4.35 -10.51
C GLU A 87 11.00 -3.59 -11.36
N ASP A 88 12.11 -3.21 -10.74
CA ASP A 88 13.25 -2.59 -11.41
C ASP A 88 14.44 -3.57 -11.38
N MET A 89 15.48 -3.28 -12.17
CA MET A 89 16.64 -4.19 -12.34
C MET A 89 17.36 -4.50 -11.01
N PHE A 90 17.19 -3.65 -10.01
CA PHE A 90 17.84 -3.77 -8.71
C PHE A 90 16.89 -4.07 -7.55
N SER A 91 15.56 -3.91 -7.72
CA SER A 91 14.60 -4.07 -6.62
C SER A 91 13.19 -4.30 -7.13
N SER A 92 12.48 -5.24 -6.52
CA SER A 92 11.03 -5.43 -6.68
C SER A 92 10.33 -5.09 -5.37
N GLY A 93 9.21 -4.38 -5.43
CA GLY A 93 8.48 -4.01 -4.22
C GLY A 93 7.15 -3.30 -4.48
N PHE A 94 6.33 -3.24 -3.43
CA PHE A 94 5.09 -2.47 -3.46
C PHE A 94 5.37 -0.98 -3.57
N THR A 95 4.63 -0.32 -4.45
CA THR A 95 4.67 1.12 -4.66
C THR A 95 3.38 1.74 -4.16
N PHE A 96 3.47 2.87 -3.46
CA PHE A 96 2.32 3.56 -2.90
C PHE A 96 2.32 4.98 -3.47
N THR A 97 1.27 5.31 -4.22
CA THR A 97 1.11 6.63 -4.83
C THR A 97 -0.08 7.31 -4.20
N ASN A 98 0.18 8.25 -3.30
CA ASN A 98 -0.86 9.01 -2.62
C ASN A 98 -0.93 10.44 -3.20
N PRO A 99 -2.03 10.85 -3.87
CA PRO A 99 -2.15 12.19 -4.44
C PRO A 99 -2.16 13.29 -3.37
N ASN A 100 -2.49 12.96 -2.11
CA ASN A 100 -2.45 13.89 -0.99
C ASN A 100 -1.03 14.04 -0.41
N GLU A 101 -0.09 13.17 -0.78
CA GLU A 101 1.30 13.24 -0.34
C GLU A 101 2.09 14.19 -1.25
N THR A 102 2.10 15.47 -0.89
CA THR A 102 2.89 16.54 -1.54
C THR A 102 4.37 16.48 -1.15
N GLY A 103 4.98 15.29 -1.26
CA GLY A 103 6.23 15.00 -0.56
C GLY A 103 7.20 14.03 -1.23
N ARG A 104 7.05 13.68 -2.51
CA ARG A 104 8.18 13.09 -3.25
C ARG A 104 9.10 14.23 -3.66
N CYS A 105 9.90 14.72 -2.71
CA CYS A 105 11.02 15.59 -3.04
C CYS A 105 11.97 14.78 -3.94
N GLY A 106 11.72 14.86 -5.24
CA GLY A 106 12.66 14.49 -6.26
C GLY A 106 13.84 15.46 -6.18
N CYS A 107 14.70 15.29 -5.19
CA CYS A 107 16.08 15.73 -5.35
C CYS A 107 16.73 14.69 -6.25
N GLY A 108 16.51 14.85 -7.56
CA GLY A 108 17.28 14.19 -8.59
C GLY A 108 18.70 14.73 -8.55
N GLU A 109 19.48 14.32 -7.56
CA GLU A 109 20.92 14.54 -7.54
C GLU A 109 21.59 13.54 -8.50
N SER A 110 21.32 13.79 -9.78
CA SER A 110 22.13 13.33 -10.89
C SER A 110 23.52 13.97 -10.79
N PHE A 111 24.55 13.13 -10.82
CA PHE A 111 25.93 13.39 -11.23
C PHE A 111 26.58 14.73 -10.79
N THR A 112 27.49 14.66 -9.83
CA THR A 112 28.68 15.54 -9.85
C THR A 112 29.87 14.71 -10.33
N THR A 113 30.20 14.84 -11.61
CA THR A 113 31.55 14.56 -12.10
C THR A 113 32.42 15.76 -11.75
N GLY A 114 33.47 15.52 -10.97
CA GLY A 114 34.65 16.37 -10.85
C GLY A 114 35.87 15.63 -11.37
#